data_AF-H2MTY4-F1
#
_entry.id   AF-H2MTY4-F1
#
_cell.length_a   1.000
_cell.length_b   1.000
_cell.length_c   1.000
_cell.angle_alpha   90.00
_cell.angle_beta   90.00
_cell.angle_gamma   90.00
#
_symmetry.space_group_name_H-M   'P 1'
#
loop_
_entity.id
_entity.type
_entity.pdbx_description
1 polymer ?
#
loop_
_entity_poly.entity_id
_entity_poly.type
_entity_poly.pdbx_seq_one_letter_code
_entity_poly.pdbx_strand_id
1 'polypeptide(L)'
;MIHMTLPVIGTRYLDKTNQWGGVGPQKRVTALQNIKTGYNNVLVHLKNDGSFTASNNAGSTWLTAYVVKVLLMANELVAIRKEHICDAVDFLILNAQLPDGSFREINREMMVNSLTSFCLIAMQESPWICFVQRLPSSINKAVVYLENQLPGLTSPSAVAMTSYALANEGKLNRQILYNPVPGNTLFTLEATAYALLALVQAKPFVLFHVPLFQATMMMYQALGEYWTSVPEQDLYLDVFLPDRSKPEKYYINHKNIYVTRTFEDRLNKDVTVRVSGSGEATIKVRTMTSSYYAPSQNTKRDCQKFQMSVTLIPGNSLYKDSNRDATMSILDIGLLRGFAVNIDDLRAISTGQDAIIDRFDMNTALSDRGSLIIYLERVSHTRPKIISFRLHQVQQVSILQPAAVSVYEYYEDTRCVTFYHPQGAEGQLQLCAGIQILFVTQLLNDVGPTGKLRHFISYPHCRKALSLQNGSTYLVMGSSEFFVQFFLSAFRYQYSLGEHTWIEYWPTVEECQLDEHKPTCLSLEEMMEEFVQSGCLE
;
A
#
# COMPACT_ATOMS: atom_id res chain seq x y z
N MET A 1 16.09 10.11 -8.81
CA MET A 1 16.39 8.97 -7.92
C MET A 1 15.51 7.74 -8.14
N ILE A 2 14.17 7.85 -8.25
CA ILE A 2 13.27 6.67 -8.40
C ILE A 2 13.71 5.70 -9.50
N HIS A 3 14.07 6.23 -10.68
CA HIS A 3 14.54 5.43 -11.83
C HIS A 3 15.94 4.81 -11.66
N MET A 4 16.66 5.12 -10.58
CA MET A 4 18.00 4.58 -10.30
C MET A 4 17.97 3.67 -9.06
N THR A 5 17.35 4.11 -7.98
CA THR A 5 17.29 3.39 -6.71
C THR A 5 16.68 1.99 -6.87
N LEU A 6 15.48 1.89 -7.44
CA LEU A 6 14.79 0.60 -7.55
C LEU A 6 15.54 -0.41 -8.44
N PRO A 7 16.03 -0.01 -9.65
CA PRO A 7 16.86 -0.90 -10.45
C PRO A 7 18.17 -1.32 -9.78
N VAL A 8 18.89 -0.42 -9.09
CA VAL A 8 20.13 -0.76 -8.37
C VAL A 8 19.87 -1.83 -7.33
N ILE A 9 18.84 -1.63 -6.51
CA ILE A 9 18.52 -2.53 -5.39
C ILE A 9 18.02 -3.87 -5.89
N GLY A 10 17.07 -3.88 -6.83
CA GLY A 10 16.58 -5.10 -7.45
C GLY A 10 17.71 -5.90 -8.08
N THR A 11 18.62 -5.22 -8.79
CA THR A 11 19.78 -5.87 -9.42
C THR A 11 20.73 -6.45 -8.38
N ARG A 12 21.11 -5.69 -7.35
CA ARG A 12 21.98 -6.19 -6.26
C ARG A 12 21.36 -7.36 -5.52
N TYR A 13 20.07 -7.29 -5.20
CA TYR A 13 19.36 -8.38 -4.53
C TYR A 13 19.38 -9.64 -5.39
N LEU A 14 19.02 -9.53 -6.68
CA LEU A 14 19.01 -10.66 -7.61
C LEU A 14 20.42 -11.22 -7.90
N ASP A 15 21.45 -10.36 -7.94
CA ASP A 15 22.86 -10.76 -8.06
C ASP A 15 23.30 -11.53 -6.81
N LYS A 16 23.05 -11.00 -5.60
CA LYS A 16 23.43 -11.66 -4.32
C LYS A 16 22.70 -12.98 -4.09
N THR A 17 21.45 -13.08 -4.52
CA THR A 17 20.62 -14.28 -4.34
C THR A 17 20.63 -15.22 -5.55
N ASN A 18 21.38 -14.89 -6.61
CA ASN A 18 21.48 -15.65 -7.86
C ASN A 18 20.11 -16.01 -8.51
N GLN A 19 19.17 -15.06 -8.50
CA GLN A 19 17.77 -15.28 -8.88
C GLN A 19 17.39 -14.87 -10.31
N TRP A 20 18.36 -14.45 -11.13
CA TRP A 20 18.09 -14.02 -12.51
C TRP A 20 17.45 -15.08 -13.39
N GLY A 21 17.66 -16.36 -13.10
CA GLY A 21 17.04 -17.47 -13.83
C GLY A 21 15.51 -17.44 -13.82
N GLY A 22 14.90 -17.07 -12.68
CA GLY A 22 13.44 -16.99 -12.55
C GLY A 22 12.83 -15.71 -13.14
N VAL A 23 13.60 -14.63 -13.17
CA VAL A 23 13.14 -13.31 -13.67
C VAL A 23 13.34 -13.16 -15.18
N GLY A 24 14.30 -13.90 -15.74
CA GLY A 24 14.78 -13.81 -17.11
C GLY A 24 16.17 -13.17 -17.15
N PRO A 25 17.24 -13.90 -17.52
CA PRO A 25 18.62 -13.38 -17.51
C PRO A 25 18.80 -12.11 -18.36
N GLN A 26 18.04 -12.00 -19.45
CA GLN A 26 18.05 -10.83 -20.33
C GLN A 26 17.62 -9.53 -19.62
N LYS A 27 16.74 -9.62 -18.61
CA LYS A 27 16.30 -8.45 -17.85
C LYS A 27 17.41 -7.81 -17.03
N ARG A 28 18.50 -8.54 -16.74
CA ARG A 28 19.68 -7.97 -16.09
C ARG A 28 20.29 -6.87 -16.94
N VAL A 29 20.38 -7.07 -18.26
CA VAL A 29 20.92 -6.08 -19.19
C VAL A 29 20.03 -4.83 -19.22
N THR A 30 18.71 -5.01 -19.27
CA THR A 30 17.74 -3.90 -19.18
C THR A 30 17.87 -3.15 -17.86
N ALA A 31 18.04 -3.85 -16.74
CA ALA A 31 18.22 -3.24 -15.43
C ALA A 31 19.48 -2.38 -15.39
N LEU A 32 20.62 -2.88 -15.88
CA LEU A 32 21.86 -2.11 -15.99
C LEU A 32 21.71 -0.87 -16.87
N GLN A 33 20.96 -0.97 -17.98
CA GLN A 33 20.67 0.18 -18.84
C GLN A 33 19.79 1.23 -18.15
N ASN A 34 18.80 0.80 -17.36
CA ASN A 34 17.97 1.68 -16.54
C ASN A 34 18.81 2.39 -15.47
N ILE A 35 19.77 1.69 -14.84
CA ILE A 35 20.70 2.30 -13.88
C ILE A 35 21.56 3.37 -14.56
N LYS A 36 22.12 3.10 -15.75
CA LYS A 36 22.88 4.10 -16.53
C LYS A 36 22.04 5.32 -16.90
N THR A 37 20.80 5.11 -17.32
CA THR A 37 19.87 6.19 -17.65
C THR A 37 19.53 7.01 -16.41
N GLY A 38 19.24 6.34 -15.28
CA GLY A 38 18.99 6.96 -13.99
C GLY A 38 20.17 7.79 -13.50
N TYR A 39 21.40 7.30 -13.69
CA TYR A 39 22.62 8.03 -13.38
C TYR A 39 22.70 9.36 -14.15
N ASN A 40 22.55 9.32 -15.48
CA ASN A 40 22.58 10.53 -16.31
C ASN A 40 21.49 11.54 -15.91
N ASN A 41 20.30 11.07 -15.56
CA ASN A 41 19.21 11.94 -15.11
C ASN A 41 19.52 12.61 -13.76
N VAL A 42 20.20 11.91 -12.85
CA VAL A 42 20.59 12.47 -11.54
C VAL A 42 21.67 13.53 -11.69
N LEU A 43 22.56 13.40 -12.68
CA LEU A 43 23.61 14.40 -12.92
C LEU A 43 23.08 15.77 -13.36
N VAL A 44 21.85 15.85 -13.89
CA VAL A 44 21.19 17.15 -14.18
C VAL A 44 20.97 17.97 -12.90
N HIS A 45 20.89 17.31 -11.75
CA HIS A 45 20.67 17.91 -10.44
C HIS A 45 21.97 18.19 -9.66
N LEU A 46 23.13 17.86 -10.25
CA LEU A 46 24.44 18.12 -9.65
C LEU A 46 24.80 19.61 -9.77
N LYS A 47 25.29 20.19 -8.68
CA LYS A 47 25.77 21.57 -8.61
C LYS A 47 27.31 21.63 -8.67
N ASN A 48 27.83 22.82 -8.92
CA ASN A 48 29.27 23.07 -9.04
C ASN A 48 30.04 22.83 -7.74
N ASP A 49 29.37 22.87 -6.60
CA ASP A 49 29.93 22.60 -5.27
C ASP A 49 29.89 21.10 -4.90
N GLY A 50 29.46 20.22 -5.81
CA GLY A 50 29.31 18.78 -5.59
C GLY A 50 27.97 18.37 -4.98
N SER A 51 27.10 19.32 -4.61
CA SER A 51 25.82 19.01 -3.98
C SER A 51 24.73 18.63 -4.99
N PHE A 52 23.70 17.94 -4.50
CA PHE A 52 22.48 17.64 -5.25
C PHE A 52 21.27 18.39 -4.70
N THR A 53 20.36 18.79 -5.58
CA THR A 53 19.12 19.47 -5.20
C THR A 53 17.94 19.08 -6.08
N ALA A 54 16.73 19.09 -5.49
CA ALA A 54 15.50 18.81 -6.22
C ALA A 54 14.97 20.03 -7.00
N SER A 55 15.41 21.24 -6.64
CA SER A 55 14.95 22.49 -7.25
C SER A 55 16.14 23.35 -7.73
N ASN A 56 15.87 24.55 -8.25
CA ASN A 56 16.94 25.47 -8.69
C ASN A 56 17.71 26.14 -7.54
N ASN A 57 17.37 25.84 -6.28
CA ASN A 57 17.96 26.45 -5.08
C ASN A 57 19.35 25.84 -4.74
N ALA A 58 19.87 26.16 -3.55
CA ALA A 58 21.13 25.62 -3.03
C ALA A 58 21.11 24.08 -2.90
N GLY A 59 22.24 23.47 -2.54
CA GLY A 59 22.34 22.02 -2.30
C GLY A 59 21.53 21.55 -1.08
N SER A 60 21.03 20.31 -1.12
CA SER A 60 20.45 19.64 0.06
C SER A 60 21.41 18.61 0.63
N THR A 61 21.65 18.67 1.94
CA THR A 61 22.53 17.75 2.67
C THR A 61 21.99 16.32 2.60
N TRP A 62 20.73 16.12 2.97
CA TRP A 62 20.09 14.80 2.97
C TRP A 62 20.06 14.19 1.57
N LEU A 63 19.67 14.98 0.55
CA LEU A 63 19.62 14.47 -0.82
C LEU A 63 21.02 14.12 -1.33
N THR A 64 22.03 14.93 -1.02
CA THR A 64 23.42 14.66 -1.40
C THR A 64 23.91 13.36 -0.77
N ALA A 65 23.69 13.16 0.53
CA ALA A 65 24.02 11.90 1.21
C ALA A 65 23.28 10.69 0.61
N TYR A 66 22.01 10.87 0.26
CA TYR A 66 21.19 9.82 -0.35
C TYR A 66 21.71 9.44 -1.74
N VAL A 67 22.06 10.44 -2.56
CA VAL A 67 22.66 10.22 -3.88
C VAL A 67 24.02 9.52 -3.74
N VAL A 68 24.89 9.96 -2.83
CA VAL A 68 26.18 9.30 -2.54
C VAL A 68 25.96 7.82 -2.24
N LYS A 69 25.05 7.49 -1.31
CA LYS A 69 24.73 6.10 -0.95
C LYS A 69 24.33 5.28 -2.18
N VAL A 70 23.41 5.77 -3.01
CA VAL A 70 22.94 5.06 -4.21
C VAL A 70 24.04 4.93 -5.27
N LEU A 71 24.86 5.97 -5.48
CA LEU A 71 25.97 5.94 -6.43
C LEU A 71 27.04 4.94 -6.02
N LEU A 72 27.37 4.85 -4.73
CA LEU A 72 28.29 3.85 -4.20
C LEU A 72 27.78 2.44 -4.49
N MET A 73 26.49 2.18 -4.26
CA MET A 73 25.90 0.88 -4.59
C MET A 73 25.84 0.59 -6.08
N ALA A 74 25.61 1.62 -6.91
CA ALA A 74 25.55 1.49 -8.35
C ALA A 74 26.93 1.26 -8.98
N ASN A 75 28.01 1.71 -8.34
CA ASN A 75 29.38 1.56 -8.83
C ASN A 75 29.83 0.09 -8.97
N GLU A 76 29.22 -0.83 -8.20
CA GLU A 76 29.43 -2.28 -8.36
C GLU A 76 28.75 -2.84 -9.63
N LEU A 77 27.78 -2.13 -10.20
CA LEU A 77 26.93 -2.59 -11.31
C LEU A 77 27.26 -1.89 -12.63
N VAL A 78 27.53 -0.59 -12.60
CA VAL A 78 27.83 0.24 -13.77
C VAL A 78 28.98 1.19 -13.46
N ALA A 79 29.70 1.64 -14.50
CA ALA A 79 30.78 2.60 -14.32
C ALA A 79 30.23 3.96 -13.88
N ILE A 80 30.56 4.38 -12.66
CA ILE A 80 30.25 5.70 -12.09
C ILE A 80 31.56 6.49 -12.00
N ARG A 81 31.54 7.76 -12.40
CA ARG A 81 32.71 8.64 -12.24
C ARG A 81 32.95 8.93 -10.77
N LYS A 82 34.19 8.73 -10.32
CA LYS A 82 34.57 8.89 -8.92
C LYS A 82 34.45 10.33 -8.46
N GLU A 83 34.76 11.30 -9.34
CA GLU A 83 34.61 12.74 -9.06
C GLU A 83 33.21 13.07 -8.53
N HIS A 84 32.15 12.57 -9.17
CA HIS A 84 30.77 12.86 -8.76
C HIS A 84 30.39 12.32 -7.37
N ILE A 85 31.11 11.30 -6.89
CA ILE A 85 30.95 10.77 -5.53
C ILE A 85 31.83 11.55 -4.56
N CYS A 86 33.08 11.81 -4.94
CA CYS A 86 34.05 12.51 -4.11
C CYS A 86 33.66 13.95 -3.83
N ASP A 87 33.26 14.70 -4.84
CA ASP A 87 32.86 16.10 -4.69
C ASP A 87 31.62 16.21 -3.78
N ALA A 88 30.71 15.25 -3.87
CA ALA A 88 29.54 15.16 -3.00
C ALA A 88 29.91 14.81 -1.54
N VAL A 89 30.88 13.92 -1.33
CA VAL A 89 31.42 13.62 0.01
C VAL A 89 32.17 14.83 0.58
N ASP A 90 32.95 15.53 -0.23
CA ASP A 90 33.61 16.78 0.17
C ASP A 90 32.60 17.86 0.54
N PHE A 91 31.51 17.99 -0.21
CA PHE A 91 30.41 18.87 0.15
C PHE A 91 29.84 18.56 1.53
N LEU A 92 29.58 17.28 1.82
CA LEU A 92 29.06 16.86 3.14
C LEU A 92 30.05 17.22 4.26
N ILE A 93 31.34 16.96 4.07
CA ILE A 93 32.37 17.23 5.08
C ILE A 93 32.56 18.73 5.30
N LEU A 94 32.63 19.52 4.22
CA LEU A 94 33.06 20.92 4.29
C LEU A 94 31.92 21.91 4.53
N ASN A 95 30.72 21.62 4.01
CA ASN A 95 29.61 22.56 4.04
C ASN A 95 28.49 22.15 5.00
N ALA A 96 28.30 20.85 5.22
CA ALA A 96 27.17 20.32 6.00
C ALA A 96 27.53 19.84 7.41
N GLN A 97 28.75 19.36 7.66
CA GLN A 97 29.19 18.93 8.99
C GLN A 97 29.56 20.12 9.88
N LEU A 98 29.04 20.13 11.10
CA LEU A 98 29.37 21.09 12.14
C LEU A 98 30.62 20.67 12.94
N PRO A 99 31.27 21.60 13.68
CA PRO A 99 32.48 21.30 14.44
C PRO A 99 32.30 20.22 15.52
N ASP A 100 31.09 20.07 16.04
CA ASP A 100 30.71 19.06 17.04
C ASP A 100 30.51 17.65 16.43
N GLY A 101 30.55 17.52 15.11
CA GLY A 101 30.37 16.27 14.38
C GLY A 101 28.95 16.03 13.85
N SER A 102 27.98 16.87 14.23
CA SER A 102 26.60 16.80 13.73
C SER A 102 26.49 17.31 12.29
N PHE A 103 25.45 16.90 11.56
CA PHE A 103 25.17 17.43 10.22
C PHE A 103 23.91 18.30 10.26
N ARG A 104 23.94 19.42 9.54
CA ARG A 104 22.78 20.29 9.36
C ARG A 104 22.29 20.26 7.91
N GLU A 105 20.98 20.41 7.75
CA GLU A 105 20.37 20.57 6.43
C GLU A 105 20.46 22.05 6.00
N ILE A 106 20.92 22.29 4.76
CA ILE A 106 21.22 23.64 4.27
C ILE A 106 19.95 24.33 3.71
N ASN A 107 18.96 23.56 3.25
CA ASN A 107 17.74 24.07 2.60
C ASN A 107 16.43 23.85 3.36
N ARG A 108 16.45 23.15 4.51
CA ARG A 108 15.24 22.83 5.29
C ARG A 108 15.55 22.80 6.78
N GLU A 109 14.57 23.22 7.59
CA GLU A 109 14.48 22.82 9.00
C GLU A 109 13.91 21.40 9.08
N MET A 110 14.67 20.40 8.60
CA MET A 110 14.32 19.01 8.88
C MET A 110 14.82 18.69 10.29
N MET A 111 13.91 18.62 11.25
CA MET A 111 14.20 18.09 12.57
C MET A 111 14.29 16.57 12.44
N VAL A 112 15.49 16.06 12.16
CA VAL A 112 15.73 14.63 12.31
C VAL A 112 17.04 14.44 13.03
N ASN A 113 16.94 13.92 14.25
CA ASN A 113 18.03 13.32 15.03
C ASN A 113 18.68 12.11 14.31
N SER A 114 18.42 11.97 13.01
CA SER A 114 18.72 10.87 12.10
C SER A 114 19.52 11.35 10.88
N LEU A 115 19.62 12.66 10.62
CA LEU A 115 20.39 13.20 9.48
C LEU A 115 21.89 12.88 9.63
N THR A 116 22.45 13.10 10.83
CA THR A 116 23.84 12.77 11.15
C THR A 116 24.12 11.29 10.93
N SER A 117 23.26 10.40 11.43
CA SER A 117 23.41 8.94 11.26
C SER A 117 23.34 8.55 9.78
N PHE A 118 22.42 9.14 9.01
CA PHE A 118 22.29 8.86 7.58
C PHE A 118 23.51 9.34 6.76
N CYS A 119 23.99 10.56 7.02
CA CYS A 119 25.20 11.08 6.39
C CYS A 119 26.43 10.23 6.75
N LEU A 120 26.55 9.84 8.02
CA LEU A 120 27.62 8.96 8.49
C LEU A 120 27.61 7.61 7.75
N ILE A 121 26.45 6.97 7.61
CA ILE A 121 26.32 5.70 6.87
C ILE A 121 26.80 5.85 5.43
N ALA A 122 26.37 6.91 4.74
CA ALA A 122 26.81 7.17 3.36
C ALA A 122 28.33 7.38 3.28
N MET A 123 28.91 8.08 4.25
CA MET A 123 30.34 8.34 4.34
C MET A 123 31.16 7.10 4.70
N GLN A 124 30.66 6.21 5.55
CA GLN A 124 31.29 4.93 5.91
C GLN A 124 31.35 3.95 4.74
N GLU A 125 30.37 4.00 3.83
CA GLU A 125 30.36 3.18 2.61
C GLU A 125 31.27 3.76 1.50
N SER A 126 31.65 5.04 1.60
CA SER A 126 32.44 5.76 0.58
C SER A 126 33.95 5.45 0.45
N PRO A 127 34.70 4.97 1.48
CA PRO A 127 36.16 4.86 1.40
C PRO A 127 36.66 3.91 0.31
N TRP A 128 35.85 2.94 -0.10
CA TRP A 128 36.17 1.99 -1.17
C TRP A 128 36.32 2.66 -2.55
N ILE A 129 35.70 3.82 -2.75
CA ILE A 129 35.65 4.52 -4.03
C ILE A 129 36.31 5.88 -3.92
N CYS A 130 36.06 6.61 -2.82
CA CYS A 130 36.59 7.93 -2.57
C CYS A 130 37.39 7.98 -1.27
N PHE A 131 38.71 8.08 -1.39
CA PHE A 131 39.59 8.35 -0.25
C PHE A 131 39.93 9.84 -0.18
N VAL A 132 39.12 10.61 0.54
CA VAL A 132 39.45 12.00 0.89
C VAL A 132 40.27 11.99 2.18
N GLN A 133 41.38 12.73 2.22
CA GLN A 133 42.25 12.80 3.42
C GLN A 133 41.50 13.17 4.71
N ARG A 134 40.44 13.99 4.62
CA ARG A 134 39.63 14.46 5.75
C ARG A 134 38.55 13.48 6.20
N LEU A 135 38.24 12.47 5.38
CA LEU A 135 37.13 11.55 5.60
C LEU A 135 37.24 10.78 6.93
N PRO A 136 38.38 10.16 7.31
CA PRO A 136 38.48 9.44 8.57
C PRO A 136 38.24 10.33 9.80
N SER A 137 38.77 11.56 9.78
CA SER A 137 38.57 12.52 10.87
C SER A 137 37.11 12.95 10.98
N SER A 138 36.44 13.18 9.85
CA SER A 138 35.04 13.56 9.78
C SER A 138 34.11 12.44 10.28
N ILE A 139 34.36 11.18 9.88
CA ILE A 139 33.66 9.99 10.37
C ILE A 139 33.79 9.90 11.90
N ASN A 140 35.01 10.00 12.43
CA ASN A 140 35.24 9.88 13.87
C ASN A 140 34.51 10.96 14.69
N LYS A 141 34.42 12.21 14.18
CA LYS A 141 33.63 13.27 14.84
C LYS A 141 32.14 12.92 14.91
N ALA A 142 31.57 12.45 13.81
CA ALA A 142 30.16 12.06 13.76
C ALA A 142 29.87 10.83 14.65
N VAL A 143 30.78 9.86 14.70
CA VAL A 143 30.68 8.70 15.59
C VAL A 143 30.63 9.15 17.06
N VAL A 144 31.58 9.97 17.50
CA VAL A 144 31.62 10.48 18.89
C VAL A 144 30.36 11.27 19.23
N TYR A 145 29.87 12.10 18.30
CA TYR A 145 28.61 12.82 18.49
C TYR A 145 27.44 11.86 18.71
N LEU A 146 27.28 10.86 17.85
CA LEU A 146 26.17 9.91 17.91
C LEU A 146 26.24 8.98 19.12
N GLU A 147 27.44 8.56 19.55
CA GLU A 147 27.62 7.79 20.79
C GLU A 147 27.09 8.55 22.01
N ASN A 148 27.37 9.85 22.09
CA ASN A 148 26.91 10.70 23.19
C ASN A 148 25.39 10.95 23.15
N GLN A 149 24.79 11.01 21.96
CA GLN A 149 23.36 11.24 21.79
C GLN A 149 22.51 9.96 21.94
N LEU A 150 23.09 8.78 21.69
CA LEU A 150 22.37 7.49 21.65
C LEU A 150 21.49 7.22 22.88
N PRO A 151 21.91 7.45 24.13
CA PRO A 151 21.07 7.21 25.32
C PRO A 151 19.85 8.15 25.42
N GLY A 152 19.89 9.31 24.78
CA GLY A 152 18.83 10.33 24.80
C GLY A 152 17.83 10.21 23.65
N LEU A 153 17.98 9.24 22.75
CA LEU A 153 17.09 9.08 21.59
C LEU A 153 15.75 8.46 22.01
N THR A 154 14.66 9.15 21.65
CA THR A 154 13.29 8.74 21.95
C THR A 154 12.56 8.10 20.77
N SER A 155 13.12 8.16 19.55
CA SER A 155 12.51 7.61 18.34
C SER A 155 13.11 6.24 18.01
N PRO A 156 12.30 5.16 17.88
CA PRO A 156 12.79 3.84 17.48
C PRO A 156 13.57 3.85 16.15
N SER A 157 13.14 4.66 15.17
CA SER A 157 13.83 4.81 13.89
C SER A 157 15.20 5.48 14.02
N ALA A 158 15.30 6.50 14.89
CA ALA A 158 16.57 7.16 15.17
C ALA A 158 17.54 6.23 15.90
N VAL A 159 17.05 5.45 16.87
CA VAL A 159 17.84 4.43 17.56
C VAL A 159 18.36 3.40 16.57
N ALA A 160 17.49 2.79 15.76
CA ALA A 160 17.87 1.74 14.83
C ALA A 160 18.93 2.20 13.81
N MET A 161 18.74 3.36 13.19
CA MET A 161 19.70 3.88 12.23
C MET A 161 21.03 4.29 12.88
N THR A 162 21.00 4.89 14.06
CA THR A 162 22.21 5.25 14.80
C THR A 162 22.98 4.01 15.25
N SER A 163 22.27 2.99 15.74
CA SER A 163 22.86 1.69 16.06
C SER A 163 23.53 1.04 14.85
N TYR A 164 22.94 1.12 13.66
CA TYR A 164 23.58 0.63 12.43
C TYR A 164 24.84 1.40 12.08
N ALA A 165 24.81 2.74 12.12
CA ALA A 165 25.98 3.58 11.84
C ALA A 165 27.14 3.27 12.81
N LEU A 166 26.83 3.04 14.09
CA LEU A 166 27.82 2.65 15.10
C LEU A 166 28.30 1.20 14.96
N ALA A 167 27.44 0.29 14.49
CA ALA A 167 27.81 -1.10 14.22
C ALA A 167 28.89 -1.21 13.14
N ASN A 168 28.86 -0.34 12.13
CA ASN A 168 29.90 -0.28 11.08
C ASN A 168 31.30 0.04 11.64
N GLU A 169 31.41 0.69 12.80
CA GLU A 169 32.67 0.97 13.51
C GLU A 169 32.92 0.00 14.68
N GLY A 170 32.14 -1.08 14.79
CA GLY A 170 32.25 -2.05 15.88
C GLY A 170 31.77 -1.53 17.24
N LYS A 171 31.01 -0.43 17.28
CA LYS A 171 30.53 0.23 18.52
C LYS A 171 29.05 0.01 18.81
N LEU A 172 28.50 -1.13 18.39
CA LEU A 172 27.08 -1.44 18.57
C LEU A 172 26.73 -1.68 20.04
N ASN A 173 25.82 -0.87 20.60
CA ASN A 173 25.18 -1.17 21.89
C ASN A 173 23.89 -1.98 21.69
N ARG A 174 23.98 -3.31 21.88
CA ARG A 174 22.85 -4.23 21.71
C ARG A 174 21.70 -3.98 22.68
N GLN A 175 21.99 -3.53 23.90
CA GLN A 175 20.96 -3.33 24.94
C GLN A 175 19.99 -2.20 24.55
N ILE A 176 20.52 -1.10 23.99
CA ILE A 176 19.71 0.03 23.52
C ILE A 176 18.87 -0.37 22.29
N LEU A 177 19.41 -1.21 21.40
CA LEU A 177 18.68 -1.67 20.22
C LEU A 177 17.51 -2.60 20.58
N TYR A 178 17.67 -3.47 21.59
CA TYR A 178 16.65 -4.45 21.99
C TYR A 178 15.60 -3.91 22.97
N ASN A 179 15.83 -2.76 23.61
CA ASN A 179 14.89 -2.18 24.54
C ASN A 179 14.03 -1.11 23.83
N PRO A 180 12.81 -1.45 23.36
CA PRO A 180 11.98 -0.50 22.63
C PRO A 180 11.62 0.68 23.52
N VAL A 181 11.73 1.89 22.98
CA VAL A 181 11.37 3.12 23.68
C VAL A 181 9.91 3.01 24.17
N PRO A 182 9.62 3.27 25.47
CA PRO A 182 8.26 3.18 25.98
C PRO A 182 7.34 4.20 25.29
N GLY A 183 6.26 3.72 24.68
CA GLY A 183 5.19 4.56 24.11
C GLY A 183 4.92 4.41 22.60
N ASN A 184 5.78 3.73 21.83
CA ASN A 184 5.54 3.44 20.41
C ASN A 184 5.98 2.01 20.05
N THR A 185 5.02 1.11 19.85
CA THR A 185 5.25 -0.31 19.53
C THR A 185 5.33 -0.61 18.03
N LEU A 186 5.02 0.37 17.16
CA LEU A 186 5.18 0.21 15.71
C LEU A 186 6.55 0.72 15.25
N PHE A 187 7.44 -0.21 14.91
CA PHE A 187 8.60 0.09 14.08
C PHE A 187 8.13 0.36 12.64
N THR A 188 8.66 1.42 12.02
CA THR A 188 8.55 1.55 10.57
C THR A 188 9.37 0.44 9.90
N LEU A 189 8.98 0.01 8.69
CA LEU A 189 9.73 -1.02 7.95
C LEU A 189 11.20 -0.66 7.76
N GLU A 190 11.49 0.64 7.61
CA GLU A 190 12.84 1.18 7.50
C GLU A 190 13.63 1.06 8.81
N ALA A 191 13.01 1.32 9.97
CA ALA A 191 13.67 1.14 11.26
C ALA A 191 14.04 -0.33 11.49
N THR A 192 13.15 -1.26 11.15
CA THR A 192 13.42 -2.70 11.23
C THR A 192 14.55 -3.12 10.30
N ALA A 193 14.61 -2.54 9.09
CA ALA A 193 15.69 -2.81 8.14
C ALA A 193 17.07 -2.35 8.67
N TYR A 194 17.15 -1.16 9.26
CA TYR A 194 18.39 -0.67 9.88
C TYR A 194 18.80 -1.51 11.09
N ALA A 195 17.84 -1.89 11.95
CA ALA A 195 18.12 -2.78 13.07
C ALA A 195 18.65 -4.14 12.60
N LEU A 196 18.07 -4.71 11.53
CA LEU A 196 18.54 -5.94 10.93
C LEU A 196 19.98 -5.82 10.40
N LEU A 197 20.28 -4.74 9.65
CA LEU A 197 21.64 -4.50 9.16
C LEU A 197 22.66 -4.37 10.30
N ALA A 198 22.31 -3.67 11.38
CA ALA A 198 23.16 -3.56 12.56
C ALA A 198 23.47 -4.94 13.18
N LEU A 199 22.46 -5.82 13.24
CA LEU A 199 22.59 -7.16 13.82
C LEU A 199 23.34 -8.13 12.90
N VAL A 200 23.14 -8.05 11.59
CA VAL A 200 23.89 -8.85 10.59
C VAL A 200 25.39 -8.52 10.66
N GLN A 201 25.74 -7.24 10.82
CA GLN A 201 27.14 -6.84 11.03
C GLN A 201 27.73 -7.40 12.34
N ALA A 202 26.90 -7.63 13.36
CA ALA A 202 27.30 -8.11 14.68
C ALA A 202 27.14 -9.64 14.89
N LYS A 203 27.14 -10.45 13.81
CA LYS A 203 26.98 -11.94 13.73
C LYS A 203 26.94 -12.75 15.05
N PRO A 204 26.07 -13.79 15.20
CA PRO A 204 24.94 -14.21 14.38
C PRO A 204 23.58 -13.79 14.99
N PHE A 205 22.58 -13.53 14.14
CA PHE A 205 21.20 -13.18 14.53
C PHE A 205 20.19 -13.84 13.59
N VAL A 206 19.00 -14.16 14.10
CA VAL A 206 17.88 -14.81 13.37
C VAL A 206 16.74 -13.80 13.23
N LEU A 207 16.25 -13.60 12.01
CA LEU A 207 15.26 -12.56 11.69
C LEU A 207 13.86 -12.95 12.18
N PHE A 208 13.18 -12.04 12.88
CA PHE A 208 11.73 -12.11 13.07
C PHE A 208 11.00 -11.36 11.95
N HIS A 209 9.98 -12.03 11.41
CA HIS A 209 8.94 -11.61 10.46
C HIS A 209 8.92 -10.13 10.04
N VAL A 210 9.16 -9.85 8.74
CA VAL A 210 8.92 -8.53 8.15
C VAL A 210 7.98 -8.65 6.93
N PRO A 211 6.78 -8.03 6.95
CA PRO A 211 5.87 -8.08 5.82
C PRO A 211 6.43 -7.31 4.61
N LEU A 212 6.68 -8.05 3.52
CA LEU A 212 7.38 -7.61 2.31
C LEU A 212 6.63 -6.61 1.40
N PHE A 213 5.41 -6.19 1.76
CA PHE A 213 4.50 -5.51 0.81
C PHE A 213 4.77 -4.00 0.63
N GLN A 214 5.65 -3.44 1.45
CA GLN A 214 6.01 -2.02 1.50
C GLN A 214 7.54 -1.87 1.66
N ALA A 215 8.31 -2.72 0.96
CA ALA A 215 9.75 -2.80 1.14
C ALA A 215 10.46 -1.51 0.69
N THR A 216 11.02 -0.78 1.65
CA THR A 216 11.91 0.36 1.39
C THR A 216 13.26 -0.13 0.87
N MET A 217 14.05 0.79 0.33
CA MET A 217 15.40 0.53 -0.17
C MET A 217 16.27 -0.22 0.85
N MET A 218 16.21 0.21 2.11
CA MET A 218 16.95 -0.41 3.20
C MET A 218 16.49 -1.83 3.49
N MET A 219 15.21 -2.15 3.31
CA MET A 219 14.70 -3.49 3.56
C MET A 219 15.26 -4.53 2.60
N TYR A 220 15.30 -4.23 1.30
CA TYR A 220 15.90 -5.15 0.32
C TYR A 220 17.42 -5.29 0.51
N GLN A 221 18.11 -4.20 0.89
CA GLN A 221 19.51 -4.28 1.27
C GLN A 221 19.70 -5.20 2.48
N ALA A 222 18.92 -4.97 3.55
CA ALA A 222 18.98 -5.75 4.78
C ALA A 222 18.67 -7.23 4.56
N LEU A 223 17.63 -7.55 3.78
CA LEU A 223 17.32 -8.92 3.40
C LEU A 223 18.43 -9.53 2.56
N GLY A 224 18.95 -8.81 1.56
CA GLY A 224 20.05 -9.29 0.73
C GLY A 224 21.26 -9.70 1.57
N GLU A 225 21.68 -8.86 2.54
CA GLU A 225 22.78 -9.19 3.45
C GLU A 225 22.43 -10.34 4.41
N TYR A 226 21.22 -10.30 5.00
CA TYR A 226 20.76 -11.35 5.91
C TYR A 226 20.80 -12.71 5.22
N TRP A 227 20.22 -12.81 4.03
CA TRP A 227 20.17 -14.04 3.23
C TRP A 227 21.54 -14.58 2.83
N THR A 228 22.57 -13.73 2.71
CA THR A 228 23.95 -14.18 2.49
C THR A 228 24.65 -14.65 3.77
N SER A 229 24.07 -14.35 4.95
CA SER A 229 24.59 -14.71 6.26
C SER A 229 23.88 -15.88 6.95
N VAL A 230 22.73 -16.32 6.41
CA VAL A 230 21.92 -17.42 6.94
C VAL A 230 22.58 -18.78 6.62
N PRO A 231 22.67 -19.71 7.59
CA PRO A 231 23.20 -21.06 7.36
C PRO A 231 22.34 -21.89 6.40
N GLU A 232 22.93 -22.94 5.82
CA GLU A 232 22.27 -23.84 4.84
C GLU A 232 20.93 -24.41 5.36
N GLN A 233 19.92 -24.41 4.48
CA GLN A 233 18.59 -24.95 4.76
C GLN A 233 18.23 -26.05 3.75
N ASP A 234 17.50 -27.06 4.25
CA ASP A 234 16.94 -28.18 3.50
C ASP A 234 15.52 -28.50 4.04
N LEU A 235 14.50 -27.94 3.40
CA LEU A 235 13.10 -28.08 3.79
C LEU A 235 12.28 -28.79 2.71
N TYR A 236 11.38 -29.67 3.17
CA TYR A 236 10.41 -30.39 2.37
C TYR A 236 9.00 -29.97 2.80
N LEU A 237 8.17 -29.54 1.85
CA LEU A 237 6.80 -29.10 2.11
C LEU A 237 5.82 -29.89 1.25
N ASP A 238 4.80 -30.45 1.88
CA ASP A 238 3.64 -31.05 1.24
C ASP A 238 2.40 -30.19 1.52
N VAL A 239 1.84 -29.59 0.48
CA VAL A 239 0.62 -28.75 0.56
C VAL A 239 -0.58 -29.56 0.09
N PHE A 240 -1.55 -29.77 0.99
CA PHE A 240 -2.78 -30.49 0.71
C PHE A 240 -3.91 -29.49 0.44
N LEU A 241 -4.33 -29.45 -0.83
CA LEU A 241 -5.46 -28.63 -1.28
C LEU A 241 -6.74 -29.48 -1.29
N PRO A 242 -7.89 -28.93 -0.87
CA PRO A 242 -9.13 -29.68 -0.70
C PRO A 242 -9.69 -30.25 -2.02
N ASP A 243 -9.41 -29.60 -3.15
CA ASP A 243 -9.90 -30.03 -4.47
C ASP A 243 -8.92 -30.97 -5.21
N ARG A 244 -7.80 -31.33 -4.59
CA ARG A 244 -6.78 -32.18 -5.23
C ARG A 244 -6.53 -33.45 -4.42
N SER A 245 -6.55 -34.57 -5.12
CA SER A 245 -6.28 -35.89 -4.53
C SER A 245 -4.81 -36.13 -4.20
N LYS A 246 -3.89 -35.34 -4.76
CA LYS A 246 -2.44 -35.42 -4.52
C LYS A 246 -1.92 -34.10 -3.95
N PRO A 247 -1.02 -34.15 -2.94
CA PRO A 247 -0.39 -32.94 -2.41
C PRO A 247 0.57 -32.34 -3.43
N GLU A 248 0.70 -31.02 -3.41
CA GLU A 248 1.78 -30.33 -4.10
C GLU A 248 3.06 -30.40 -3.26
N LYS A 249 4.13 -30.89 -3.87
CA LYS A 249 5.41 -31.11 -3.18
C LYS A 249 6.40 -30.03 -3.56
N TYR A 250 7.01 -29.43 -2.54
CA TYR A 250 8.04 -28.42 -2.69
C TYR A 250 9.30 -28.83 -1.93
N TYR A 251 10.45 -28.66 -2.57
CA TYR A 251 11.75 -28.85 -1.94
C TYR A 251 12.50 -27.52 -1.97
N ILE A 252 12.87 -27.02 -0.79
CA ILE A 252 13.58 -25.75 -0.59
C ILE A 252 15.00 -26.07 -0.09
N ASN A 253 15.99 -25.61 -0.85
CA ASN A 253 17.42 -25.74 -0.59
C ASN A 253 18.14 -24.43 -0.90
N HIS A 254 19.46 -24.36 -0.67
CA HIS A 254 20.25 -23.15 -0.94
C HIS A 254 20.09 -22.61 -2.38
N LYS A 255 19.81 -23.46 -3.38
CA LYS A 255 19.66 -23.02 -4.77
C LYS A 255 18.32 -22.37 -5.07
N ASN A 256 17.29 -22.63 -4.28
CA ASN A 256 15.93 -22.15 -4.55
C ASN A 256 15.21 -21.53 -3.33
N ILE A 257 15.92 -21.34 -2.21
CA ILE A 257 15.45 -20.70 -0.97
C ILE A 257 14.80 -19.34 -1.19
N TYR A 258 15.22 -18.64 -2.24
CA TYR A 258 14.72 -17.31 -2.55
C TYR A 258 13.50 -17.29 -3.49
N VAL A 259 13.13 -18.43 -4.08
CA VAL A 259 12.05 -18.50 -5.07
C VAL A 259 10.70 -18.64 -4.35
N THR A 260 9.85 -17.62 -4.49
CA THR A 260 8.47 -17.70 -4.00
C THR A 260 7.66 -18.73 -4.81
N ARG A 261 6.90 -19.56 -4.11
CA ARG A 261 5.96 -20.52 -4.69
C ARG A 261 4.55 -20.10 -4.35
N THR A 262 3.68 -20.11 -5.35
CA THR A 262 2.28 -19.69 -5.23
C THR A 262 1.38 -20.82 -5.69
N PHE A 263 0.34 -21.09 -4.90
CA PHE A 263 -0.76 -21.95 -5.27
C PHE A 263 -2.04 -21.14 -5.20
N GLU A 264 -2.99 -21.45 -6.06
CA GLU A 264 -4.30 -20.81 -6.10
C GLU A 264 -5.37 -21.89 -5.91
N ASP A 265 -6.33 -21.60 -5.04
CA ASP A 265 -7.54 -22.39 -4.86
C ASP A 265 -8.76 -21.48 -5.02
N ARG A 266 -9.81 -22.00 -5.66
CA ARG A 266 -11.06 -21.27 -5.92
C ARG A 266 -12.04 -21.41 -4.76
N LEU A 267 -11.88 -22.43 -3.92
CA LEU A 267 -12.72 -22.67 -2.77
C LEU A 267 -12.04 -22.13 -1.52
N ASN A 268 -12.72 -21.25 -0.77
CA ASN A 268 -12.22 -20.72 0.50
C ASN A 268 -12.36 -21.77 1.62
N LYS A 269 -11.68 -22.90 1.45
CA LYS A 269 -11.65 -24.06 2.35
C LYS A 269 -10.30 -24.15 3.05
N ASP A 270 -10.25 -24.91 4.14
CA ASP A 270 -9.04 -25.08 4.93
C ASP A 270 -7.93 -25.79 4.13
N VAL A 271 -6.72 -25.21 4.17
CA VAL A 271 -5.51 -25.76 3.54
C VAL A 271 -4.62 -26.37 4.60
N THR A 272 -4.19 -27.61 4.42
CA THR A 272 -3.25 -28.28 5.33
C THR A 272 -1.85 -28.28 4.73
N VAL A 273 -0.84 -27.83 5.48
CA VAL A 273 0.57 -27.90 5.06
C VAL A 273 1.37 -28.75 6.03
N ARG A 274 2.13 -29.71 5.51
CA ARG A 274 3.11 -30.50 6.28
C ARG A 274 4.52 -30.06 5.88
N VAL A 275 5.35 -29.78 6.88
CA VAL A 275 6.74 -29.35 6.70
C VAL A 275 7.67 -30.33 7.41
N SER A 276 8.76 -30.72 6.76
CA SER A 276 9.81 -31.55 7.34
C SER A 276 11.19 -31.07 6.86
N GLY A 277 12.26 -31.38 7.61
CA GLY A 277 13.62 -30.96 7.28
C GLY A 277 14.21 -29.94 8.26
N SER A 278 15.30 -29.28 7.85
CA SER A 278 16.07 -28.32 8.66
C SER A 278 16.07 -26.95 8.00
N GLY A 279 15.54 -25.95 8.68
CA GLY A 279 15.45 -24.57 8.18
C GLY A 279 14.21 -23.86 8.70
N GLU A 280 13.97 -22.65 8.20
CA GLU A 280 12.79 -21.86 8.54
C GLU A 280 12.11 -21.37 7.26
N ALA A 281 10.80 -21.61 7.14
CA ALA A 281 9.99 -21.13 6.02
C ALA A 281 8.75 -20.38 6.51
N THR A 282 8.40 -19.30 5.82
CA THR A 282 7.17 -18.54 6.06
C THR A 282 6.14 -18.88 5.00
N ILE A 283 4.94 -19.29 5.43
CA ILE A 283 3.80 -19.53 4.54
C ILE A 283 2.80 -18.39 4.74
N LYS A 284 2.40 -17.75 3.64
CA LYS A 284 1.37 -16.70 3.67
C LYS A 284 0.18 -17.13 2.84
N VAL A 285 -0.94 -17.38 3.51
CA VAL A 285 -2.23 -17.64 2.86
C VAL A 285 -2.99 -16.31 2.77
N ARG A 286 -3.38 -15.93 1.55
CA ARG A 286 -4.18 -14.73 1.31
C ARG A 286 -5.46 -15.11 0.59
N THR A 287 -6.57 -15.03 1.31
CA THR A 287 -7.90 -15.14 0.70
C THR A 287 -8.23 -13.83 0.01
N MET A 288 -8.39 -13.87 -1.32
CA MET A 288 -8.83 -12.73 -2.11
C MET A 288 -10.29 -12.93 -2.49
N THR A 289 -11.19 -12.43 -1.65
CA THR A 289 -12.62 -12.40 -1.98
C THR A 289 -12.85 -11.22 -2.92
N SER A 290 -13.23 -11.48 -4.17
CA SER A 290 -13.71 -10.41 -5.06
C SER A 290 -15.13 -10.01 -4.66
N SER A 291 -15.28 -9.31 -3.54
CA SER A 291 -16.48 -8.50 -3.36
C SER A 291 -16.33 -7.33 -4.33
N TYR A 292 -17.12 -7.35 -5.41
CA TYR A 292 -17.14 -6.24 -6.37
C TYR A 292 -17.47 -4.90 -5.69
N TYR A 293 -18.01 -4.93 -4.47
CA TYR A 293 -18.19 -3.78 -3.61
C TYR A 293 -18.09 -4.22 -2.15
N ALA A 294 -17.08 -3.77 -1.42
CA ALA A 294 -17.14 -3.77 0.03
C ALA A 294 -17.81 -2.45 0.43
N PRO A 295 -19.07 -2.44 0.94
CA PRO A 295 -19.56 -1.27 1.62
C PRO A 295 -18.74 -1.13 2.89
N SER A 296 -17.85 -0.13 2.94
CA SER A 296 -17.17 0.23 4.18
C SER A 296 -18.23 0.75 5.15
N GLN A 297 -18.70 -0.12 6.05
CA GLN A 297 -19.48 0.34 7.18
C GLN A 297 -18.58 1.27 8.00
N ASN A 298 -18.92 2.57 8.02
CA ASN A 298 -18.26 3.69 8.71
C ASN A 298 -17.17 4.46 7.95
N THR A 299 -17.55 5.13 6.86
CA THR A 299 -16.77 6.14 6.12
C THR A 299 -16.26 7.34 6.94
N LYS A 300 -16.59 7.47 8.23
CA LYS A 300 -16.04 8.53 9.11
C LYS A 300 -14.88 8.08 10.02
N ARG A 301 -14.56 6.79 10.11
CA ARG A 301 -13.51 6.28 11.04
C ARG A 301 -12.13 6.05 10.42
N ASP A 302 -12.01 6.04 9.08
CA ASP A 302 -10.73 5.72 8.41
C ASP A 302 -9.78 6.91 8.25
N CYS A 303 -10.29 8.15 8.28
CA CYS A 303 -9.48 9.36 8.15
C CYS A 303 -9.03 9.87 9.53
N GLN A 304 -7.96 9.30 10.06
CA GLN A 304 -7.43 9.66 11.39
C GLN A 304 -6.55 10.93 11.35
N LYS A 305 -5.71 11.09 10.33
CA LYS A 305 -4.71 12.18 10.22
C LYS A 305 -5.09 13.32 9.27
N PHE A 306 -5.98 13.06 8.31
CA PHE A 306 -6.42 14.04 7.31
C PHE A 306 -7.91 14.32 7.43
N GLN A 307 -8.32 15.58 7.35
CA GLN A 307 -9.72 15.96 7.15
C GLN A 307 -9.90 16.38 5.69
N MET A 308 -10.58 15.54 4.94
CA MET A 308 -10.76 15.69 3.50
C MET A 308 -12.24 15.89 3.17
N SER A 309 -12.54 16.86 2.32
CA SER A 309 -13.84 17.00 1.69
C SER A 309 -13.66 17.13 0.19
N VAL A 310 -14.37 16.28 -0.57
CA VAL A 310 -14.38 16.32 -2.02
C VAL A 310 -15.78 16.66 -2.46
N THR A 311 -15.93 17.77 -3.17
CA THR A 311 -17.19 18.19 -3.78
C THR A 311 -16.94 18.49 -5.25
N LEU A 312 -17.88 18.11 -6.12
CA LEU A 312 -17.94 18.72 -7.45
C LEU A 312 -18.44 20.15 -7.22
N ILE A 313 -17.46 21.06 -7.05
CA ILE A 313 -17.51 22.51 -6.73
C ILE A 313 -17.46 22.83 -5.21
N PRO A 314 -16.58 23.77 -4.80
CA PRO A 314 -15.23 23.51 -4.29
C PRO A 314 -15.21 22.97 -2.84
N GLY A 315 -14.30 22.03 -2.57
CA GLY A 315 -14.12 21.38 -1.26
C GLY A 315 -12.76 21.66 -0.64
N ASN A 316 -12.72 21.73 0.68
CA ASN A 316 -11.53 22.07 1.48
C ASN A 316 -10.85 20.79 2.01
N SER A 317 -9.52 20.79 2.09
CA SER A 317 -8.75 19.77 2.80
C SER A 317 -7.94 20.41 3.93
N LEU A 318 -8.04 19.89 5.16
CA LEU A 318 -7.36 20.37 6.37
C LEU A 318 -6.62 19.19 7.03
N TYR A 319 -5.37 19.37 7.44
CA TYR A 319 -4.60 18.33 8.14
C TYR A 319 -4.90 18.36 9.65
N LYS A 320 -5.07 17.18 10.27
CA LYS A 320 -5.40 17.03 11.70
C LYS A 320 -4.21 16.45 12.46
N ASP A 321 -3.25 17.31 12.79
CA ASP A 321 -2.21 17.04 13.78
C ASP A 321 -2.05 18.29 14.66
N SER A 322 -1.94 18.10 15.97
CA SER A 322 -1.88 19.20 16.96
C SER A 322 -0.50 19.87 17.04
N ASN A 323 0.55 19.24 16.50
CA ASN A 323 1.94 19.59 16.82
C ASN A 323 2.81 19.91 15.60
N ARG A 324 2.40 19.58 14.36
CA ARG A 324 3.22 19.84 13.15
C ARG A 324 2.42 19.89 11.84
N ASP A 325 2.98 20.55 10.83
CA ASP A 325 2.53 20.46 9.43
C ASP A 325 2.92 19.10 8.80
N ALA A 326 2.12 18.61 7.85
CA ALA A 326 2.46 17.43 7.05
C ALA A 326 3.59 17.74 6.07
N THR A 327 4.47 16.75 5.89
CA THR A 327 5.57 16.81 4.92
C THR A 327 5.07 16.59 3.48
N MET A 328 5.94 16.16 2.56
CA MET A 328 5.56 15.93 1.16
C MET A 328 4.40 14.92 1.10
N SER A 329 3.26 15.38 0.60
CA SER A 329 2.01 14.63 0.56
C SER A 329 1.61 14.37 -0.88
N ILE A 330 1.05 13.20 -1.13
CA ILE A 330 0.50 12.84 -2.44
C ILE A 330 -1.01 12.85 -2.36
N LEU A 331 -1.63 13.52 -3.33
CA LEU A 331 -3.06 13.44 -3.59
C LEU A 331 -3.28 12.62 -4.86
N ASP A 332 -3.87 11.44 -4.72
CA ASP A 332 -4.18 10.51 -5.80
C ASP A 332 -5.69 10.52 -6.08
N ILE A 333 -6.06 11.10 -7.22
CA ILE A 333 -7.44 11.33 -7.66
C ILE A 333 -7.74 10.36 -8.79
N GLY A 334 -8.57 9.35 -8.52
CA GLY A 334 -9.14 8.51 -9.56
C GLY A 334 -10.11 9.31 -10.43
N LEU A 335 -10.08 9.10 -11.75
CA LEU A 335 -11.00 9.76 -12.67
C LEU A 335 -12.28 8.96 -12.89
N LEU A 336 -13.39 9.68 -13.10
CA LEU A 336 -14.64 9.09 -13.57
C LEU A 336 -14.46 8.59 -15.01
N ARG A 337 -15.11 7.48 -15.35
CA ARG A 337 -15.03 6.93 -16.71
C ARG A 337 -15.60 7.92 -17.71
N GLY A 338 -14.87 8.19 -18.78
CA GLY A 338 -15.26 9.16 -19.81
C GLY A 338 -15.00 10.63 -19.45
N PHE A 339 -14.29 10.91 -18.35
CA PHE A 339 -13.83 12.25 -17.98
C PHE A 339 -12.32 12.39 -18.14
N ALA A 340 -11.88 13.57 -18.56
CA ALA A 340 -10.49 13.97 -18.66
C ALA A 340 -10.27 15.28 -17.88
N VAL A 341 -9.06 15.46 -17.34
CA VAL A 341 -8.71 16.66 -16.58
C VAL A 341 -8.31 17.78 -17.53
N ASN A 342 -8.71 19.02 -17.21
CA ASN A 342 -8.19 20.20 -17.89
C ASN A 342 -6.73 20.46 -17.47
N ILE A 343 -5.80 20.21 -18.39
CA ILE A 343 -4.35 20.34 -18.13
C ILE A 343 -3.95 21.81 -17.93
N ASP A 344 -4.63 22.76 -18.56
CA ASP A 344 -4.26 24.18 -18.45
C ASP A 344 -4.56 24.75 -17.06
N ASP A 345 -5.64 24.27 -16.41
CA ASP A 345 -5.94 24.61 -15.02
C ASP A 345 -4.86 24.09 -14.07
N LEU A 346 -4.38 22.86 -14.30
CA LEU A 346 -3.31 22.25 -13.50
C LEU A 346 -1.96 22.98 -13.69
N ARG A 347 -1.65 23.38 -14.94
CA ARG A 347 -0.45 24.18 -15.21
C ARG A 347 -0.50 25.52 -14.47
N ALA A 348 -1.64 26.21 -14.51
CA ALA A 348 -1.81 27.49 -13.85
C ALA A 348 -1.56 27.44 -12.34
N ILE A 349 -1.94 26.34 -11.68
CA ILE A 349 -1.70 26.14 -10.24
C ILE A 349 -0.34 25.53 -9.90
N SER A 350 0.43 25.08 -10.90
CA SER A 350 1.81 24.56 -10.73
C SER A 350 2.90 25.58 -11.06
N THR A 351 2.61 26.61 -11.86
CA THR A 351 3.61 27.59 -12.33
C THR A 351 3.42 28.95 -11.69
N GLY A 352 4.50 29.54 -11.16
CA GLY A 352 4.51 30.91 -10.64
C GLY A 352 5.05 31.01 -9.21
N GLN A 353 5.06 32.23 -8.66
CA GLN A 353 5.53 32.49 -7.29
C GLN A 353 4.52 32.04 -6.21
N ASP A 354 3.25 31.87 -6.61
CA ASP A 354 2.13 31.40 -5.79
C ASP A 354 1.69 29.96 -6.16
N ALA A 355 2.60 29.14 -6.66
CA ALA A 355 2.29 27.75 -7.03
C ALA A 355 1.70 26.97 -5.85
N ILE A 356 0.51 26.40 -6.05
CA ILE A 356 -0.24 25.65 -5.04
C ILE A 356 0.23 24.19 -5.01
N ILE A 357 0.57 23.64 -6.18
CA ILE A 357 1.04 22.26 -6.36
C ILE A 357 2.48 22.29 -6.90
N ASP A 358 3.29 21.30 -6.50
CA ASP A 358 4.69 21.20 -6.94
C ASP A 358 4.77 20.58 -8.34
N ARG A 359 4.05 19.46 -8.52
CA ARG A 359 3.96 18.75 -9.80
C ARG A 359 2.65 17.96 -9.88
N PHE A 360 2.24 17.63 -11.09
CA PHE A 360 1.22 16.63 -11.34
C PHE A 360 1.67 15.63 -12.40
N ASP A 361 1.20 14.39 -12.30
CA ASP A 361 1.40 13.34 -13.30
C ASP A 361 0.06 12.62 -13.56
N MET A 362 -0.16 12.21 -14.81
CA MET A 362 -1.29 11.35 -15.18
C MET A 362 -0.79 9.91 -15.25
N ASN A 363 -1.38 9.03 -14.45
CA ASN A 363 -1.00 7.63 -14.39
C ASN A 363 -2.14 6.73 -14.89
N THR A 364 -1.86 5.90 -15.89
CA THR A 364 -2.79 4.88 -16.40
C THR A 364 -2.48 3.49 -15.85
N ALA A 365 -1.35 3.29 -15.17
CA ALA A 365 -0.87 1.98 -14.74
C ALA A 365 -1.58 1.44 -13.48
N LEU A 366 -2.19 2.32 -12.67
CA LEU A 366 -2.84 1.95 -11.40
C LEU A 366 -4.36 1.78 -11.49
N SER A 367 -4.97 2.17 -12.62
CA SER A 367 -6.42 2.12 -12.82
C SER A 367 -6.74 2.20 -14.30
N ASP A 368 -7.60 1.31 -14.80
CA ASP A 368 -8.16 1.34 -16.17
C ASP A 368 -8.89 2.66 -16.50
N ARG A 369 -9.17 3.48 -15.48
CA ARG A 369 -9.89 4.76 -15.57
C ARG A 369 -8.96 5.96 -15.68
N GLY A 370 -7.66 5.77 -15.45
CA GLY A 370 -6.69 6.85 -15.28
C GLY A 370 -6.79 7.51 -13.91
N SER A 371 -5.64 7.88 -13.35
CA SER A 371 -5.52 8.62 -12.08
C SER A 371 -4.69 9.88 -12.29
N LEU A 372 -5.13 10.99 -11.69
CA LEU A 372 -4.34 12.20 -11.55
C LEU A 372 -3.60 12.16 -10.21
N ILE A 373 -2.28 12.22 -10.26
CA ILE A 373 -1.41 12.26 -9.09
C ILE A 373 -0.89 13.69 -8.94
N ILE A 374 -1.16 14.30 -7.79
CA ILE A 374 -0.69 15.64 -7.45
C ILE A 374 0.31 15.55 -6.29
N TYR A 375 1.47 16.17 -6.47
CA TYR A 375 2.53 16.27 -5.48
C TYR A 375 2.42 17.60 -4.73
N LEU A 376 2.32 17.54 -3.41
CA LEU A 376 2.24 18.68 -2.52
C LEU A 376 3.50 18.74 -1.66
N GLU A 377 4.19 19.88 -1.66
CA GLU A 377 5.39 20.06 -0.83
C GLU A 377 5.09 19.98 0.67
N ARG A 378 3.98 20.63 1.08
CA ARG A 378 3.47 20.61 2.46
C ARG A 378 1.95 20.76 2.49
N VAL A 379 1.32 20.19 3.51
CA VAL A 379 -0.09 20.44 3.84
C VAL A 379 -0.15 20.99 5.27
N SER A 380 -0.73 22.17 5.44
CA SER A 380 -0.74 22.82 6.75
C SER A 380 -1.77 22.21 7.70
N HIS A 381 -1.42 22.11 8.98
CA HIS A 381 -2.32 21.71 10.06
C HIS A 381 -3.29 22.82 10.51
N THR A 382 -3.01 24.08 10.15
CA THR A 382 -3.80 25.25 10.60
C THR A 382 -4.74 25.80 9.55
N ARG A 383 -4.36 25.77 8.26
CA ARG A 383 -5.13 26.35 7.17
C ARG A 383 -5.44 25.30 6.10
N PRO A 384 -6.71 25.20 5.66
CA PRO A 384 -7.06 24.24 4.65
C PRO A 384 -6.42 24.61 3.32
N LYS A 385 -5.85 23.62 2.62
CA LYS A 385 -5.36 23.79 1.25
C LYS A 385 -6.46 23.39 0.28
N ILE A 386 -6.77 24.29 -0.66
CA ILE A 386 -7.85 24.11 -1.64
C ILE A 386 -7.20 23.98 -3.02
N ILE A 387 -7.57 22.92 -3.74
CA ILE A 387 -7.12 22.65 -5.10
C ILE A 387 -8.38 22.51 -5.94
N SER A 388 -8.46 23.26 -7.04
CA SER A 388 -9.63 23.28 -7.92
C SER A 388 -9.18 23.26 -9.37
N PHE A 389 -9.76 22.37 -10.16
CA PHE A 389 -9.51 22.23 -11.59
C PHE A 389 -10.76 21.65 -12.26
N ARG A 390 -10.91 21.88 -13.58
CA ARG A 390 -12.07 21.40 -14.32
C ARG A 390 -11.88 19.98 -14.84
N LEU A 391 -12.98 19.22 -14.85
CA LEU A 391 -13.10 17.94 -15.54
C LEU A 391 -13.96 18.12 -16.78
N HIS A 392 -13.50 17.60 -17.92
CA HIS A 392 -14.22 17.59 -19.19
C HIS A 392 -14.72 16.19 -19.50
N GLN A 393 -15.99 16.06 -19.85
CA GLN A 393 -16.54 14.79 -20.30
C GLN A 393 -16.13 14.54 -21.75
N VAL A 394 -15.23 13.60 -21.97
CA VAL A 394 -14.74 13.19 -23.31
C VAL A 394 -15.58 12.07 -23.92
N GLN A 395 -16.26 11.29 -23.09
CA GLN A 395 -17.14 10.21 -23.54
C GLN A 395 -18.40 10.15 -22.68
N GLN A 396 -19.55 10.00 -23.34
CA GLN A 396 -20.81 9.79 -22.64
C GLN A 396 -20.88 8.36 -22.12
N VAL A 397 -21.08 8.20 -20.81
CA VAL A 397 -21.20 6.91 -20.14
C VAL A 397 -22.57 6.87 -19.45
N SER A 398 -23.31 5.79 -19.68
CA SER A 398 -24.68 5.60 -19.18
C SER A 398 -24.74 5.40 -17.67
N ILE A 399 -23.75 4.74 -17.08
CA ILE A 399 -23.65 4.48 -15.64
C ILE A 399 -22.27 4.93 -15.15
N LEU A 400 -22.25 6.02 -14.39
CA LEU A 400 -21.04 6.51 -13.74
C LEU A 400 -20.89 5.83 -12.38
N GLN A 401 -19.70 5.27 -12.15
CA GLN A 401 -19.33 4.77 -10.82
C GLN A 401 -18.61 5.88 -10.05
N PRO A 402 -18.79 5.98 -8.73
CA PRO A 402 -18.00 6.89 -7.91
C PRO A 402 -16.51 6.66 -8.12
N ALA A 403 -15.75 7.75 -8.12
CA ALA A 403 -14.31 7.70 -8.16
C ALA A 403 -13.74 8.02 -6.78
N ALA A 404 -12.65 7.35 -6.43
CA ALA A 404 -11.96 7.55 -5.17
C ALA A 404 -10.96 8.70 -5.29
N VAL A 405 -10.79 9.45 -4.22
CA VAL A 405 -9.68 10.36 -4.00
C VAL A 405 -9.01 9.97 -2.70
N SER A 406 -7.70 9.82 -2.74
CA SER A 406 -6.90 9.44 -1.58
C SER A 406 -5.78 10.43 -1.31
N VAL A 407 -5.53 10.71 -0.04
CA VAL A 407 -4.42 11.55 0.42
C VAL A 407 -3.58 10.76 1.43
N TYR A 408 -2.26 10.86 1.27
CA TYR A 408 -1.29 10.20 2.14
C TYR A 408 0.05 10.95 2.14
N GLU A 409 0.80 10.81 3.23
CA GLU A 409 2.19 11.29 3.28
C GLU A 409 3.09 10.35 2.48
N TYR A 410 4.11 10.87 1.80
CA TYR A 410 4.98 10.06 0.95
C TYR A 410 5.72 8.93 1.70
N TYR A 411 6.02 9.15 2.98
CA TYR A 411 6.79 8.23 3.81
C TYR A 411 5.95 7.34 4.74
N GLU A 412 4.61 7.47 4.72
CA GLU A 412 3.69 6.71 5.57
C GLU A 412 2.52 6.12 4.77
N ASP A 413 2.08 4.91 5.13
CA ASP A 413 1.06 4.17 4.35
C ASP A 413 -0.39 4.42 4.79
N THR A 414 -0.62 5.29 5.78
CA THR A 414 -1.98 5.59 6.27
C THR A 414 -2.69 6.54 5.30
N ARG A 415 -3.60 5.99 4.49
CA ARG A 415 -4.37 6.73 3.49
C ARG A 415 -5.72 7.16 4.04
N CYS A 416 -6.11 8.41 3.79
CA CYS A 416 -7.50 8.84 3.91
C CYS A 416 -8.14 8.80 2.53
N VAL A 417 -9.26 8.08 2.40
CA VAL A 417 -9.96 7.87 1.12
C VAL A 417 -11.37 8.43 1.20
N THR A 418 -11.76 9.23 0.23
CA THR A 418 -13.12 9.76 0.06
C THR A 418 -13.57 9.51 -1.37
N PHE A 419 -14.88 9.41 -1.60
CA PHE A 419 -15.44 9.18 -2.94
C PHE A 419 -16.19 10.41 -3.44
N TYR A 420 -16.17 10.63 -4.76
CA TYR A 420 -16.95 11.67 -5.42
C TYR A 420 -17.76 11.10 -6.58
N HIS A 421 -18.95 11.66 -6.77
CA HIS A 421 -19.87 11.32 -7.85
C HIS A 421 -20.73 12.55 -8.21
N PRO A 422 -21.03 12.82 -9.49
CA PRO A 422 -21.75 14.04 -9.92
C PRO A 422 -23.13 14.22 -9.29
N GLN A 423 -23.79 13.11 -8.91
CA GLN A 423 -25.13 13.12 -8.31
C GLN A 423 -25.10 13.01 -6.77
N GLY A 424 -23.95 13.25 -6.13
CA GLY A 424 -23.78 13.14 -4.67
C GLY A 424 -23.24 11.78 -4.22
N ALA A 425 -22.84 11.69 -2.94
CA ALA A 425 -22.16 10.53 -2.34
C ALA A 425 -23.04 9.26 -2.19
N GLU A 426 -24.22 9.23 -2.81
CA GLU A 426 -25.17 8.10 -2.77
C GLU A 426 -24.94 7.05 -3.86
N GLY A 427 -23.81 7.10 -4.58
CA GLY A 427 -23.42 6.05 -5.53
C GLY A 427 -22.96 4.73 -4.89
N GLN A 428 -23.21 4.53 -3.59
CA GLN A 428 -22.95 3.27 -2.89
C GLN A 428 -24.12 2.30 -3.11
N LEU A 429 -23.82 1.00 -3.20
CA LEU A 429 -24.85 -0.05 -3.04
C LEU A 429 -25.53 0.17 -1.70
N GLN A 430 -26.80 0.58 -1.75
CA GLN A 430 -27.61 0.75 -0.58
C GLN A 430 -28.20 -0.62 -0.24
N LEU A 431 -27.99 -1.10 0.99
CA LEU A 431 -28.71 -2.29 1.45
C LEU A 431 -30.21 -2.02 1.32
N CYS A 432 -30.95 -2.91 0.64
CA CYS A 432 -32.40 -2.95 0.83
C CYS A 432 -32.63 -3.34 2.30
N ALA A 433 -33.63 -2.73 2.92
CA ALA A 433 -33.95 -2.95 4.33
C ALA A 433 -34.03 -4.44 4.68
N GLY A 434 -33.79 -4.80 5.95
CA GLY A 434 -33.91 -6.19 6.39
C GLY A 434 -35.31 -6.72 6.08
N ILE A 435 -35.41 -7.77 5.27
CA ILE A 435 -36.65 -8.45 4.94
C ILE A 435 -36.79 -9.64 5.89
N GLN A 436 -37.94 -9.76 6.54
CA GLN A 436 -38.25 -10.91 7.38
C GLN A 436 -38.75 -12.06 6.50
N ILE A 437 -38.11 -13.22 6.61
CA ILE A 437 -38.54 -14.40 5.86
C ILE A 437 -39.72 -15.04 6.60
N LEU A 438 -40.91 -14.99 6.00
CA LEU A 438 -42.12 -15.54 6.59
C LEU A 438 -42.22 -17.06 6.35
N PHE A 439 -41.80 -17.53 5.17
CA PHE A 439 -41.92 -18.92 4.77
C PHE A 439 -40.84 -19.31 3.75
N VAL A 440 -40.42 -20.58 3.72
CA VAL A 440 -39.43 -21.12 2.76
C VAL A 440 -39.93 -22.45 2.22
N THR A 441 -40.01 -22.55 0.89
CA THR A 441 -40.57 -23.70 0.17
C THR A 441 -39.53 -24.75 -0.24
N GLN A 442 -38.24 -24.40 -0.37
CA GLN A 442 -37.17 -25.33 -0.78
C GLN A 442 -35.86 -25.12 0.00
N LEU A 443 -35.04 -26.17 0.07
CA LEU A 443 -33.74 -26.20 0.75
C LEU A 443 -32.84 -25.03 0.30
N LEU A 444 -32.72 -24.04 1.17
CA LEU A 444 -31.62 -23.09 1.16
C LEU A 444 -30.42 -23.76 1.86
N ASN A 445 -29.20 -23.45 1.42
CA ASN A 445 -27.99 -23.68 2.23
C ASN A 445 -27.93 -22.76 3.48
N ASP A 446 -29.06 -22.13 3.86
CA ASP A 446 -29.26 -21.27 5.02
C ASP A 446 -29.95 -22.06 6.14
N VAL A 447 -29.40 -21.99 7.36
CA VAL A 447 -29.85 -22.77 8.51
C VAL A 447 -31.03 -22.08 9.23
N GLY A 448 -32.23 -22.63 9.04
CA GLY A 448 -33.47 -22.20 9.70
C GLY A 448 -33.80 -20.72 9.43
N PRO A 449 -34.09 -20.35 8.17
CA PRO A 449 -34.34 -18.96 7.74
C PRO A 449 -35.70 -18.40 8.21
N THR A 450 -36.70 -19.25 8.42
CA THR A 450 -38.06 -18.87 8.79
C THR A 450 -38.11 -18.04 10.07
N GLY A 451 -38.82 -16.91 10.03
CA GLY A 451 -38.97 -15.98 11.16
C GLY A 451 -37.77 -15.10 11.44
N LYS A 452 -36.65 -15.26 10.71
CA LYS A 452 -35.44 -14.45 10.90
C LYS A 452 -35.35 -13.31 9.88
N LEU A 453 -34.72 -12.21 10.30
CA LEU A 453 -34.36 -11.11 9.42
C LEU A 453 -33.22 -11.52 8.48
N ARG A 454 -33.34 -11.18 7.20
CA ARG A 454 -32.32 -11.37 6.17
C ARG A 454 -32.15 -10.11 5.34
N HIS A 455 -30.91 -9.85 4.93
CA HIS A 455 -30.60 -8.70 4.09
C HIS A 455 -30.65 -9.11 2.63
N PHE A 456 -31.45 -8.40 1.83
CA PHE A 456 -31.43 -8.49 0.38
C PHE A 456 -30.67 -7.29 -0.18
N ILE A 457 -29.82 -7.51 -1.19
CA ILE A 457 -29.07 -6.46 -1.88
C ILE A 457 -29.50 -6.44 -3.33
N SER A 458 -29.73 -5.25 -3.88
CA SER A 458 -29.87 -5.05 -5.31
C SER A 458 -29.00 -3.86 -5.75
N TYR A 459 -28.75 -3.75 -7.05
CA TYR A 459 -28.08 -2.56 -7.57
C TYR A 459 -28.99 -1.32 -7.48
N PRO A 460 -28.45 -0.12 -7.24
CA PRO A 460 -29.26 1.09 -7.08
C PRO A 460 -30.14 1.42 -8.30
N HIS A 461 -29.68 1.07 -9.51
CA HIS A 461 -30.45 1.26 -10.74
C HIS A 461 -31.70 0.36 -10.81
N CYS A 462 -31.70 -0.79 -10.12
CA CYS A 462 -32.86 -1.68 -10.04
C CYS A 462 -33.96 -1.14 -9.13
N ARG A 463 -33.73 -0.09 -8.33
CA ARG A 463 -34.69 0.40 -7.32
C ARG A 463 -36.06 0.75 -7.90
N LYS A 464 -36.08 1.43 -9.05
CA LYS A 464 -37.34 1.79 -9.73
C LYS A 464 -38.05 0.57 -10.31
N ALA A 465 -37.29 -0.39 -10.83
CA ALA A 465 -37.86 -1.62 -11.38
C ALA A 465 -38.41 -2.53 -10.27
N LEU A 466 -37.71 -2.62 -9.14
CA LEU A 466 -38.09 -3.45 -8.00
C LEU A 466 -39.25 -2.87 -7.19
N SER A 467 -39.29 -1.53 -7.01
CA SER A 467 -40.38 -0.81 -6.33
C SER A 467 -40.89 -1.42 -5.01
N LEU A 468 -39.99 -2.05 -4.25
CA LEU A 468 -40.33 -2.70 -2.98
C LEU A 468 -40.79 -1.68 -1.94
N GLN A 469 -41.90 -1.99 -1.27
CA GLN A 469 -42.52 -1.18 -0.24
C GLN A 469 -42.26 -1.78 1.14
N ASN A 470 -42.12 -0.91 2.14
CA ASN A 470 -41.86 -1.36 3.50
C ASN A 470 -43.16 -1.87 4.14
N GLY A 471 -43.12 -3.04 4.78
CA GLY A 471 -44.30 -3.68 5.39
C GLY A 471 -45.13 -4.54 4.44
N SER A 472 -44.73 -4.64 3.17
CA SER A 472 -45.38 -5.46 2.14
C SER A 472 -44.77 -6.86 2.05
N THR A 473 -45.58 -7.84 1.64
CA THR A 473 -45.15 -9.24 1.46
C THR A 473 -44.81 -9.49 -0.01
N TYR A 474 -43.77 -10.29 -0.27
CA TYR A 474 -43.31 -10.61 -1.61
C TYR A 474 -42.93 -12.09 -1.72
N LEU A 475 -43.25 -12.71 -2.85
CA LEU A 475 -42.67 -13.98 -3.26
C LEU A 475 -41.31 -13.70 -3.90
N VAL A 476 -40.26 -14.38 -3.43
CA VAL A 476 -38.91 -14.26 -3.99
C VAL A 476 -38.41 -15.64 -4.39
N MET A 477 -38.05 -15.82 -5.66
CA MET A 477 -37.53 -17.09 -6.21
C MET A 477 -36.21 -16.83 -6.95
N GLY A 478 -35.26 -17.76 -6.87
CA GLY A 478 -33.97 -17.64 -7.58
C GLY A 478 -33.01 -18.80 -7.30
N SER A 479 -31.84 -18.76 -7.94
CA SER A 479 -30.80 -19.81 -7.80
C SER A 479 -30.01 -19.71 -6.49
N SER A 480 -29.75 -20.87 -5.87
CA SER A 480 -28.97 -21.01 -4.62
C SER A 480 -27.51 -20.55 -4.74
N GLU A 481 -26.96 -20.47 -5.95
CA GLU A 481 -25.58 -20.03 -6.19
C GLU A 481 -25.37 -18.52 -5.98
N PHE A 482 -26.45 -17.72 -5.99
CA PHE A 482 -26.43 -16.27 -5.77
C PHE A 482 -26.82 -15.86 -4.34
N PHE A 483 -27.04 -16.85 -3.47
CA PHE A 483 -27.45 -16.67 -2.09
C PHE A 483 -26.34 -17.14 -1.16
N VAL A 484 -26.02 -16.31 -0.16
CA VAL A 484 -25.04 -16.53 0.92
C VAL A 484 -23.61 -16.03 0.62
N GLN A 485 -23.36 -14.77 1.02
CA GLN A 485 -22.00 -14.32 1.30
C GLN A 485 -21.70 -14.49 2.80
N PHE A 486 -20.87 -15.46 3.15
CA PHE A 486 -20.50 -15.77 4.53
C PHE A 486 -19.45 -14.77 5.03
N PHE A 487 -19.84 -13.83 5.90
CA PHE A 487 -18.87 -13.04 6.67
C PHE A 487 -18.48 -13.79 7.95
N LEU A 488 -17.21 -14.19 8.02
CA LEU A 488 -16.56 -14.94 9.10
C LEU A 488 -16.66 -14.30 10.50
N SER A 489 -17.23 -13.10 10.64
CA SER A 489 -17.31 -12.40 11.92
C SER A 489 -18.73 -12.27 12.50
N ALA A 490 -19.80 -12.65 11.79
CA ALA A 490 -21.17 -12.38 12.27
C ALA A 490 -22.26 -13.42 11.98
N PHE A 491 -21.99 -14.54 11.29
CA PHE A 491 -23.02 -15.54 10.93
C PHE A 491 -24.33 -14.91 10.36
N ARG A 492 -24.21 -13.94 9.45
CA ARG A 492 -25.38 -13.31 8.79
C ARG A 492 -25.45 -13.74 7.34
N TYR A 493 -26.56 -14.37 6.97
CA TYR A 493 -26.88 -14.71 5.58
C TYR A 493 -27.40 -13.47 4.84
N GLN A 494 -26.90 -13.27 3.63
CA GLN A 494 -27.26 -12.16 2.75
C GLN A 494 -27.60 -12.68 1.35
N TYR A 495 -28.62 -12.07 0.75
CA TYR A 495 -29.23 -12.50 -0.51
C TYR A 495 -28.99 -11.42 -1.57
N SER A 496 -28.47 -11.79 -2.74
CA SER A 496 -28.32 -10.85 -3.87
C SER A 496 -29.50 -11.02 -4.83
N LEU A 497 -30.16 -9.91 -5.17
CA LEU A 497 -31.19 -9.85 -6.20
C LEU A 497 -30.52 -9.58 -7.55
N GLY A 498 -30.51 -10.59 -8.42
CA GLY A 498 -29.85 -10.55 -9.73
C GLY A 498 -30.81 -10.78 -10.89
N GLU A 499 -30.26 -11.01 -12.09
CA GLU A 499 -31.05 -11.23 -13.32
C GLU A 499 -31.90 -12.51 -13.28
N HIS A 500 -31.48 -13.50 -12.48
CA HIS A 500 -32.17 -14.76 -12.28
C HIS A 500 -33.02 -14.80 -10.99
N THR A 501 -33.32 -13.62 -10.43
CA THR A 501 -34.20 -13.52 -9.26
C THR A 501 -35.56 -12.98 -9.68
N TRP A 502 -36.61 -13.76 -9.40
CA TRP A 502 -38.00 -13.36 -9.58
C TRP A 502 -38.55 -12.78 -8.27
N ILE A 503 -39.23 -11.64 -8.35
CA ILE A 503 -39.91 -11.03 -7.20
C ILE A 503 -41.33 -10.65 -7.63
N GLU A 504 -42.31 -11.17 -6.92
CA GLU A 504 -43.74 -10.88 -7.14
C GLU A 504 -44.34 -10.29 -5.86
N TYR A 505 -45.18 -9.27 -5.99
CA TYR A 505 -45.93 -8.74 -4.84
C TYR A 505 -46.98 -9.76 -4.39
N TRP A 506 -47.04 -10.02 -3.09
CA TRP A 506 -48.04 -10.88 -2.49
C TRP A 506 -49.09 -10.01 -1.77
N PRO A 507 -50.30 -9.85 -2.33
CA PRO A 507 -51.32 -8.98 -1.75
C PRO A 507 -51.77 -9.44 -0.35
N THR A 508 -52.25 -8.51 0.48
CA THR A 508 -52.80 -8.88 1.79
C THR A 508 -54.14 -9.60 1.68
N VAL A 509 -54.58 -10.24 2.76
CA VAL A 509 -55.86 -10.97 2.79
C VAL A 509 -57.03 -10.05 2.47
N GLU A 510 -56.96 -8.79 2.89
CA GLU A 510 -57.96 -7.76 2.59
C GLU A 510 -57.91 -7.34 1.11
N GLU A 511 -56.71 -7.18 0.54
CA GLU A 511 -56.53 -6.84 -0.87
C GLU A 511 -57.01 -7.96 -1.79
N CYS A 512 -56.82 -9.23 -1.41
CA CYS A 512 -57.32 -10.39 -2.16
C CYS A 512 -58.86 -10.46 -2.25
N GLN A 513 -59.61 -9.67 -1.46
CA GLN A 513 -61.06 -9.55 -1.59
C GLN A 513 -61.47 -8.63 -2.75
N LEU A 514 -60.54 -7.82 -3.28
CA LEU A 514 -60.78 -6.94 -4.41
C LEU A 514 -60.68 -7.72 -5.73
N ASP A 515 -61.60 -7.46 -6.66
CA ASP A 515 -61.65 -8.14 -7.96
C ASP A 515 -60.34 -8.00 -8.77
N GLU A 516 -59.57 -6.94 -8.52
CA GLU A 516 -58.27 -6.69 -9.14
C GLU A 516 -57.18 -7.68 -8.70
N HIS A 517 -57.12 -8.03 -7.41
CA HIS A 517 -56.05 -8.88 -6.86
C HIS A 517 -56.46 -10.35 -6.69
N LYS A 518 -57.76 -10.64 -6.71
CA LYS A 518 -58.32 -11.99 -6.61
C LYS A 518 -57.69 -13.03 -7.55
N PRO A 519 -57.48 -12.77 -8.87
CA PRO A 519 -56.83 -13.74 -9.75
C PRO A 519 -55.38 -14.03 -9.36
N THR A 520 -54.64 -12.99 -8.93
CA THR A 520 -53.24 -13.13 -8.51
C THR A 520 -53.13 -13.94 -7.22
N CYS A 521 -53.97 -13.68 -6.22
CA CYS A 521 -53.94 -14.42 -4.96
C CYS A 521 -54.24 -15.92 -5.16
N LEU A 522 -55.28 -16.24 -5.95
CA LEU A 522 -55.63 -17.63 -6.24
C LEU A 522 -54.51 -18.37 -6.98
N SER A 523 -53.90 -17.74 -7.99
CA SER A 523 -52.80 -18.34 -8.74
C SER A 523 -51.57 -18.57 -7.88
N LEU A 524 -51.26 -17.64 -6.96
CA LEU A 524 -50.12 -17.78 -6.05
C LEU A 524 -50.35 -18.86 -5.00
N GLU A 525 -51.57 -18.96 -4.45
CA GLU A 525 -51.97 -20.01 -3.50
C GLU A 525 -51.93 -21.39 -4.14
N GLU A 526 -52.52 -21.55 -5.33
CA GLU A 526 -52.52 -22.81 -6.08
C GLU A 526 -51.09 -23.26 -6.43
N MET A 527 -50.26 -22.34 -6.94
CA MET A 527 -48.85 -22.60 -7.20
C MET A 527 -48.11 -23.03 -5.93
N MET A 528 -48.35 -22.37 -4.78
CA MET A 528 -47.71 -22.77 -3.52
C MET A 528 -48.14 -24.16 -3.05
N GLU A 529 -49.43 -24.49 -3.16
CA GLU A 529 -49.94 -25.80 -2.79
C GLU A 529 -49.34 -26.91 -3.67
N GLU A 530 -49.31 -26.71 -4.99
CA GLU A 530 -48.73 -27.67 -5.93
C GLU A 530 -47.23 -27.86 -5.68
N PHE A 531 -46.50 -26.76 -5.46
CA PHE A 531 -45.05 -26.80 -5.23
C PHE A 531 -44.68 -27.50 -3.91
N VAL A 532 -45.49 -27.31 -2.85
CA VAL A 532 -45.28 -27.97 -1.54
C VAL A 532 -45.63 -29.45 -1.59
N GLN A 533 -46.69 -29.82 -2.31
CA GLN A 533 -47.16 -31.22 -2.35
C GLN A 533 -46.36 -32.09 -3.31
N SER A 534 -46.03 -31.55 -4.49
CA SER A 534 -45.51 -32.33 -5.62
C SER A 534 -44.05 -32.04 -5.93
N GLY A 535 -43.51 -30.90 -5.48
CA GLY A 535 -42.18 -30.42 -5.88
C GLY A 535 -42.07 -30.20 -7.40
N CYS A 536 -40.85 -30.13 -7.92
CA CYS A 536 -40.61 -30.12 -9.36
C CYS A 536 -40.36 -31.56 -9.85
N LEU A 537 -41.08 -31.98 -10.88
CA LEU A 537 -40.72 -33.17 -11.68
C LEU A 537 -39.66 -32.74 -12.71
N GLU A 538 -38.47 -33.34 -12.67
CA GLU A 538 -37.39 -33.09 -13.66
C GLU A 538 -37.70 -33.66 -15.05
#